data_AF-A0A970J3I7-F1
#
_entry.id   AF-A0A970J3I7-F1
#
_cell.length_a   1.000
_cell.length_b   1.000
_cell.length_c   1.000
_cell.angle_alpha   90.00
_cell.angle_beta   90.00
_cell.angle_gamma   90.00
#
_symmetry.space_group_name_H-M   'P 1'
#
loop_
_entity.id
_entity.type
_entity.pdbx_description
1 polymer ?
#
loop_
_entity_poly.entity_id
_entity_poly.type
_entity_poly.pdbx_seq_one_letter_code
_entity_poly.pdbx_strand_id
1 'polypeptide(L)'
;MIDRGVITYDEAKERLANQHPHRTNEINVILDSWFPILTPIQSSVKLVHTFKAQGFGLYVISNFHRAAFDYIYSQYDWLQLFDGIVLSCDTKSLKPEPHIYQTLLNSQGLIPGECVFIDDAPANVEGARQAGMHAVQYLSPDQIRRELKEQFNLLPQI
;
A
#
# COMPACT_ATOMS: atom_id res chain seq x y z
N MET A 1 -3.63 10.76 10.84
CA MET A 1 -3.10 12.15 10.83
C MET A 1 -1.85 12.21 9.96
N ILE A 2 -0.84 11.39 10.25
CA ILE A 2 0.38 11.24 9.43
C ILE A 2 0.13 10.54 8.09
N ASP A 3 -0.67 9.47 8.06
CA ASP A 3 -0.93 8.75 6.80
C ASP A 3 -1.73 9.60 5.81
N ARG A 4 -2.59 10.50 6.30
CA ARG A 4 -3.28 11.49 5.45
C ARG A 4 -2.36 12.67 5.08
N GLY A 5 -1.14 12.76 5.62
CA GLY A 5 -0.25 13.91 5.39
C GLY A 5 -0.78 15.22 5.99
N VAL A 6 -1.61 15.15 7.03
CA VAL A 6 -2.11 16.35 7.74
C VAL A 6 -1.02 16.93 8.64
N ILE A 7 -0.16 16.08 9.18
CA ILE A 7 1.03 16.45 9.95
C ILE A 7 2.20 15.58 9.51
N THR A 8 3.41 16.09 9.71
CA THR A 8 4.67 15.37 9.51
C THR A 8 4.90 14.32 10.60
N TYR A 9 5.88 13.45 10.37
CA TYR A 9 6.30 12.45 11.35
C TYR A 9 6.88 13.10 12.63
N ASP A 10 7.70 14.15 12.46
CA ASP A 10 8.32 14.88 13.57
C ASP A 10 7.28 15.64 14.40
N GLU A 11 6.31 16.29 13.76
CA GLU A 11 5.19 16.93 14.48
C GLU A 11 4.36 15.91 15.26
N ALA A 12 4.15 14.71 14.71
CA ALA A 12 3.44 13.64 15.42
C ALA A 12 4.22 13.16 16.64
N LYS A 13 5.54 12.99 16.50
CA LYS A 13 6.47 12.63 17.57
C LYS A 13 6.46 13.68 18.69
N GLU A 14 6.59 14.96 18.34
CA GLU A 14 6.56 16.07 19.29
C GLU A 14 5.23 16.13 20.04
N ARG A 15 4.10 16.02 19.32
CA ARG A 15 2.77 16.01 19.95
C ARG A 15 2.61 14.85 20.92
N LEU A 16 3.06 13.66 20.55
CA LEU A 16 2.94 12.48 21.41
C LEU A 16 3.82 12.61 22.67
N ALA A 17 5.04 13.12 22.53
CA ALA A 17 5.91 13.43 23.66
C ALA A 17 5.29 14.48 24.60
N ASN A 18 4.73 15.56 24.05
CA ASN A 18 4.07 16.61 24.84
C ASN A 18 2.80 16.10 25.55
N GLN A 19 2.06 15.17 24.95
CA GLN A 19 0.89 14.52 25.58
C GLN A 19 1.28 13.53 26.69
N HIS A 20 2.49 12.99 26.64
CA HIS A 20 3.00 12.03 27.62
C HIS A 20 4.42 12.38 28.09
N PRO A 21 4.62 13.50 28.82
CA PRO A 21 5.96 13.98 29.16
C PRO A 21 6.80 12.95 29.93
N HIS A 22 6.16 12.14 30.78
CA HIS A 22 6.79 11.06 31.55
C HIS A 22 7.28 9.87 30.72
N ARG A 23 6.96 9.81 29.42
CA ARG A 23 7.33 8.74 28.49
C ARG A 23 8.09 9.24 27.26
N THR A 24 8.58 10.48 27.30
CA THR A 24 9.23 11.13 26.15
C THR A 24 10.38 10.30 25.59
N ASN A 25 11.20 9.72 26.48
CA ASN A 25 12.36 8.92 26.07
C ASN A 25 11.92 7.65 25.34
N GLU A 26 10.96 6.91 25.90
CA GLU A 26 10.43 5.68 25.30
C GLU A 26 9.76 5.96 23.95
N ILE A 27 8.97 7.04 23.87
CA ILE A 27 8.34 7.49 22.63
C ILE A 27 9.40 7.78 21.57
N ASN A 28 10.45 8.51 21.93
CA ASN A 28 11.53 8.85 21.00
C ASN A 28 12.26 7.60 20.51
N VAL A 29 12.66 6.70 21.41
CA VAL A 29 13.33 5.45 21.05
C VAL A 29 12.48 4.64 20.08
N ILE A 30 11.19 4.44 20.37
CA ILE A 30 10.31 3.65 19.50
C ILE A 30 10.15 4.31 18.13
N LEU A 31 9.85 5.61 18.09
CA LEU A 31 9.59 6.31 16.83
C LEU A 31 10.86 6.46 15.97
N ASP A 32 12.04 6.47 16.58
CA ASP A 32 13.31 6.56 15.85
C ASP A 32 13.81 5.21 15.32
N SER A 33 13.33 4.07 15.85
CA SER A 33 13.93 2.77 15.57
C SER A 33 13.01 1.73 14.93
N TRP A 34 11.73 2.04 14.68
CA TRP A 34 10.77 1.02 14.26
C TRP A 34 10.76 0.72 12.76
N PHE A 35 11.22 1.62 11.88
CA PHE A 35 11.15 1.39 10.42
C PHE A 35 11.78 0.05 9.95
N PRO A 36 12.89 -0.46 10.53
CA PRO A 36 13.44 -1.76 10.16
C PRO A 36 12.51 -2.96 10.34
N ILE A 37 11.43 -2.85 11.12
CA ILE A 37 10.44 -3.93 11.27
C ILE A 37 9.58 -4.11 10.00
N LEU A 38 9.60 -3.14 9.09
CA LEU A 38 8.89 -3.17 7.82
C LEU A 38 9.60 -4.10 6.83
N THR A 39 9.38 -5.40 6.99
CA THR A 39 9.95 -6.44 6.11
C THR A 39 8.92 -6.96 5.11
N PRO A 40 9.31 -7.22 3.85
CA PRO A 40 8.38 -7.66 2.82
C PRO A 40 7.95 -9.12 2.98
N ILE A 41 6.70 -9.40 2.60
CA ILE A 41 6.21 -10.77 2.45
C ILE A 41 6.79 -11.33 1.14
N GLN A 42 7.76 -12.23 1.27
CA GLN A 42 8.56 -12.74 0.14
C GLN A 42 7.71 -13.40 -0.96
N SER A 43 6.61 -14.07 -0.60
CA SER A 43 5.70 -14.64 -1.59
C SER A 43 4.99 -13.59 -2.44
N SER A 44 4.68 -12.42 -1.86
CA SER A 44 4.08 -11.30 -2.57
C SER A 44 5.08 -10.61 -3.48
N VAL A 45 6.34 -10.45 -3.04
CA VAL A 45 7.44 -9.93 -3.89
C VAL A 45 7.64 -10.82 -5.12
N LYS A 46 7.59 -12.15 -4.97
CA LYS A 46 7.65 -13.07 -6.12
C LYS A 46 6.53 -12.83 -7.13
N LEU A 47 5.31 -12.51 -6.67
CA LEU A 47 4.20 -12.19 -7.57
C LEU A 47 4.42 -10.87 -8.32
N VAL A 48 4.98 -9.85 -7.68
CA VAL A 48 5.37 -8.59 -8.34
C VAL A 48 6.30 -8.88 -9.53
N HIS A 49 7.37 -9.67 -9.31
CA HIS A 49 8.27 -10.04 -10.40
C HIS A 49 7.58 -10.84 -11.50
N THR A 50 6.73 -11.82 -11.14
CA THR A 50 5.98 -12.62 -12.10
C THR A 50 5.09 -11.76 -12.98
N PHE A 51 4.29 -10.88 -12.40
CA PHE A 51 3.36 -10.05 -13.17
C PHE A 51 4.08 -8.99 -14.00
N LYS A 52 5.17 -8.42 -13.48
CA LYS A 52 5.99 -7.50 -14.28
C LYS A 52 6.59 -8.19 -15.51
N ALA A 53 7.10 -9.42 -15.34
CA ALA A 53 7.64 -10.22 -16.44
C ALA A 53 6.59 -10.63 -17.48
N GLN A 54 5.33 -10.76 -17.07
CA GLN A 54 4.20 -11.04 -17.97
C GLN A 54 3.66 -9.78 -18.68
N GLY A 55 4.19 -8.59 -18.38
CA GLY A 55 3.81 -7.34 -19.03
C GLY A 55 2.61 -6.63 -18.38
N PHE A 56 2.19 -7.03 -17.18
CA PHE A 56 1.16 -6.28 -16.44
C PHE A 56 1.71 -4.94 -15.95
N GLY A 57 0.87 -3.91 -16.01
CA GLY A 57 1.10 -2.66 -15.28
C GLY A 57 0.90 -2.90 -13.79
N LEU A 58 1.87 -2.47 -12.98
CA LEU A 58 1.84 -2.66 -11.53
C LEU A 58 1.71 -1.31 -10.83
N TYR A 59 0.74 -1.22 -9.91
CA TYR A 59 0.44 0.05 -9.23
C TYR A 59 0.25 -0.14 -7.73
N VAL A 60 0.53 0.90 -6.96
CA VAL A 60 0.32 0.93 -5.50
C VAL A 60 -0.70 2.00 -5.12
N ILE A 61 -1.64 1.64 -4.25
CA ILE A 61 -2.42 2.57 -3.43
C ILE A 61 -2.20 2.21 -1.97
N SER A 62 -1.62 3.09 -1.16
CA SER A 62 -1.31 2.79 0.25
C SER A 62 -1.71 3.88 1.22
N ASN A 63 -2.35 3.49 2.32
CA ASN A 63 -2.53 4.35 3.50
C ASN A 63 -1.20 4.38 4.24
N PHE A 64 -0.33 5.33 3.91
CA PHE A 64 1.04 5.31 4.39
C PHE A 64 1.68 6.69 4.40
N HIS A 65 2.48 6.97 5.42
CA HIS A 65 3.18 8.24 5.57
C HIS A 65 4.56 8.23 4.90
N ARG A 66 4.98 9.42 4.44
CA ARG A 66 6.19 9.65 3.64
C ARG A 66 7.47 9.09 4.26
N ALA A 67 7.74 9.37 5.54
CA ALA A 67 8.99 8.97 6.19
C ALA A 67 9.24 7.45 6.17
N ALA A 68 8.23 6.63 6.47
CA ALA A 68 8.37 5.17 6.44
C ALA A 68 8.41 4.64 5.01
N PHE A 69 7.66 5.26 4.09
CA PHE A 69 7.72 4.88 2.67
C PHE A 69 9.11 5.13 2.08
N ASP A 70 9.70 6.31 2.29
CA ASP A 70 11.02 6.65 1.76
C ASP A 70 12.09 5.71 2.31
N TYR A 71 11.99 5.32 3.58
CA TYR A 71 12.82 4.28 4.16
C TYR A 71 12.70 2.97 3.35
N ILE A 72 11.51 2.36 3.25
CA ILE A 72 11.38 1.07 2.57
C ILE A 72 11.71 1.15 1.07
N TYR A 73 11.44 2.28 0.43
CA TYR A 73 11.73 2.52 -0.98
C TYR A 73 13.24 2.56 -1.24
N SER A 74 14.03 3.06 -0.29
CA SER A 74 15.51 3.00 -0.34
C SER A 74 16.08 1.61 -0.06
N GLN A 75 15.34 0.75 0.64
CA GLN A 75 15.82 -0.59 1.05
C GLN A 75 15.47 -1.68 0.04
N TYR A 76 14.40 -1.49 -0.75
CA TYR A 76 13.80 -2.57 -1.53
C TYR A 76 13.60 -2.20 -3.00
N ASP A 77 14.55 -2.62 -3.85
CA ASP A 77 14.56 -2.31 -5.28
C ASP A 77 13.34 -2.82 -6.06
N TRP A 78 12.64 -3.84 -5.57
CA TRP A 78 11.42 -4.35 -6.23
C TRP A 78 10.29 -3.31 -6.25
N LEU A 79 10.33 -2.29 -5.38
CA LEU A 79 9.38 -1.17 -5.42
C LEU A 79 9.56 -0.30 -6.68
N GLN A 80 10.72 -0.36 -7.34
CA GLN A 80 10.98 0.30 -8.63
C GLN A 80 10.27 -0.37 -9.81
N LEU A 81 9.69 -1.57 -9.61
CA LEU A 81 8.97 -2.28 -10.67
C LEU A 81 7.53 -1.77 -10.85
N PHE A 82 7.04 -0.95 -9.93
CA PHE A 82 5.72 -0.34 -10.02
C PHE A 82 5.75 0.87 -10.95
N ASP A 83 4.78 0.90 -11.86
CA ASP A 83 4.62 1.95 -12.87
C ASP A 83 4.00 3.23 -12.27
N GLY A 84 3.27 3.09 -11.16
CA GLY A 84 2.74 4.23 -10.42
C GLY A 84 2.47 3.91 -8.95
N ILE A 85 2.73 4.89 -8.07
CA ILE A 85 2.55 4.79 -6.63
C ILE A 85 1.74 5.98 -6.15
N VAL A 86 0.61 5.71 -5.50
CA VAL A 86 -0.23 6.70 -4.83
C VAL A 86 -0.20 6.44 -3.33
N LEU A 87 0.39 7.36 -2.58
CA LEU A 87 0.35 7.35 -1.12
C LEU A 87 -0.72 8.31 -0.63
N SER A 88 -1.44 7.90 0.41
CA SER A 88 -2.48 8.73 1.02
C SER A 88 -1.97 10.05 1.56
N CYS A 89 -0.69 10.13 1.94
CA CYS A 89 -0.10 11.34 2.47
C CYS A 89 0.14 12.41 1.40
N ASP A 90 0.30 12.01 0.14
CA ASP A 90 0.48 12.93 -0.98
C ASP A 90 -0.85 13.49 -1.48
N THR A 91 -1.90 12.66 -1.46
CA THR A 91 -3.23 12.99 -1.97
C THR A 91 -4.16 13.55 -0.91
N LYS A 92 -3.76 13.49 0.36
CA LYS A 92 -4.58 13.83 1.54
C LYS A 92 -5.90 13.04 1.62
N SER A 93 -5.94 11.88 0.97
CA SER A 93 -7.07 10.97 0.96
C SER A 93 -6.63 9.58 1.38
N LEU A 94 -7.46 8.88 2.16
CA LEU A 94 -7.17 7.54 2.66
C LEU A 94 -8.12 6.56 1.98
N LYS A 95 -7.67 5.33 1.69
CA LYS A 95 -8.60 4.22 1.48
C LYS A 95 -9.48 4.07 2.74
N PRO A 96 -10.81 3.87 2.61
CA PRO A 96 -11.55 3.57 1.39
C PRO A 96 -12.23 4.77 0.69
N GLU A 97 -11.74 6.00 0.89
CA GLU A 97 -12.32 7.18 0.24
C GLU A 97 -12.20 7.09 -1.30
N PRO A 98 -13.25 7.41 -2.06
CA PRO A 98 -13.22 7.28 -3.53
C PRO A 98 -12.08 8.03 -4.22
N HIS A 99 -11.68 9.17 -3.64
CA HIS A 99 -10.69 10.06 -4.25
C HIS A 99 -9.32 9.39 -4.46
N ILE A 100 -8.88 8.53 -3.55
CA ILE A 100 -7.55 7.90 -3.67
C ILE A 100 -7.51 6.90 -4.83
N TYR A 101 -8.58 6.12 -5.04
CA TYR A 101 -8.69 5.19 -6.18
C TYR A 101 -8.77 5.95 -7.50
N GLN A 102 -9.61 6.98 -7.56
CA GLN A 102 -9.75 7.83 -8.73
C GLN A 102 -8.43 8.55 -9.07
N THR A 103 -7.65 8.93 -8.07
CA THR A 103 -6.33 9.55 -8.28
C THR A 103 -5.40 8.60 -9.03
N LEU A 104 -5.32 7.33 -8.62
CA LEU A 104 -4.52 6.35 -9.35
C LEU A 104 -5.06 6.16 -10.78
N LEU A 105 -6.36 5.84 -10.90
CA LEU A 105 -6.98 5.52 -12.18
C LEU A 105 -6.79 6.64 -13.21
N ASN A 106 -7.02 7.90 -12.80
CA ASN A 106 -6.91 9.06 -13.68
C ASN A 106 -5.44 9.40 -14.01
N SER A 107 -4.55 9.37 -13.01
CA SER A 107 -3.14 9.74 -13.24
C SER A 107 -2.40 8.74 -14.12
N GLN A 108 -2.82 7.48 -14.11
CA GLN A 108 -2.21 6.38 -14.87
C GLN A 108 -3.02 5.99 -16.12
N GLY A 109 -4.16 6.65 -16.38
CA GLY A 109 -5.03 6.36 -17.53
C GLY A 109 -5.60 4.94 -17.54
N LEU A 110 -5.89 4.39 -16.36
CA LEU A 110 -6.34 3.00 -16.20
C LEU A 110 -7.84 2.86 -16.40
N ILE A 111 -8.24 1.76 -17.04
CA ILE A 111 -9.65 1.34 -17.12
C ILE A 111 -9.96 0.53 -15.85
N PRO A 112 -10.90 0.96 -14.99
CA PRO A 112 -11.15 0.29 -13.70
C PRO A 112 -11.48 -1.20 -13.85
N GLY A 113 -12.32 -1.56 -14.84
CA GLY A 113 -12.71 -2.95 -15.10
C GLY A 113 -11.58 -3.85 -15.60
N GLU A 114 -10.41 -3.32 -15.93
CA GLU A 114 -9.21 -4.10 -16.29
C GLU A 114 -8.22 -4.20 -15.12
N CYS A 115 -8.55 -3.60 -13.97
CA CYS A 115 -7.69 -3.58 -12.79
C CYS A 115 -8.14 -4.60 -11.74
N VAL A 116 -7.19 -5.32 -11.15
CA VAL A 116 -7.40 -6.17 -9.96
C VAL A 116 -6.69 -5.54 -8.77
N PHE A 117 -7.46 -5.10 -7.77
CA PHE A 117 -6.96 -4.53 -6.52
C PHE A 117 -6.87 -5.61 -5.42
N ILE A 118 -5.78 -5.63 -4.68
CA ILE A 118 -5.55 -6.58 -3.57
C ILE A 118 -5.24 -5.79 -2.30
N ASP A 119 -5.99 -6.04 -1.23
CA ASP A 119 -5.82 -5.36 0.07
C ASP A 119 -6.31 -6.24 1.21
N ASP A 120 -5.70 -6.15 2.38
CA ASP A 120 -6.06 -6.97 3.55
C ASP A 120 -7.31 -6.45 4.27
N ALA A 121 -7.62 -5.16 4.16
CA ALA A 121 -8.75 -4.55 4.84
C ALA A 121 -10.04 -4.66 3.99
N PRO A 122 -11.11 -5.32 4.49
CA PRO A 122 -12.37 -5.48 3.74
C PRO A 122 -12.96 -4.16 3.24
N ALA A 123 -12.86 -3.09 4.03
CA ALA A 123 -13.38 -1.78 3.66
C ALA A 123 -12.65 -1.20 2.44
N ASN A 124 -11.34 -1.41 2.33
CA ASN A 124 -10.55 -0.93 1.19
C ASN A 124 -10.87 -1.71 -0.09
N VAL A 125 -11.10 -3.02 0.05
CA VAL A 125 -11.53 -3.88 -1.05
C VAL A 125 -12.89 -3.41 -1.58
N GLU A 126 -13.82 -3.09 -0.68
CA GLU A 126 -15.13 -2.58 -1.07
C GLU A 126 -15.04 -1.19 -1.73
N GLY A 127 -14.19 -0.30 -1.22
CA GLY A 127 -13.91 0.99 -1.85
C GLY A 127 -13.39 0.85 -3.29
N ALA A 128 -12.51 -0.12 -3.55
CA ALA A 128 -12.02 -0.40 -4.90
C ALA A 128 -13.11 -0.93 -5.83
N ARG A 129 -14.01 -1.80 -5.34
CA ARG A 129 -15.17 -2.27 -6.11
C ARG A 129 -16.10 -1.13 -6.48
N GLN A 130 -16.37 -0.22 -5.54
CA GLN A 130 -17.17 0.98 -5.79
C GLN A 130 -16.51 1.93 -6.80
N ALA A 131 -15.19 1.92 -6.90
CA ALA A 131 -14.44 2.62 -7.94
C ALA A 131 -14.46 1.90 -9.31
N GLY A 132 -15.12 0.74 -9.42
CA GLY A 132 -15.27 -0.03 -10.66
C GLY A 132 -14.17 -1.04 -10.91
N MET A 133 -13.29 -1.30 -9.93
CA MET A 133 -12.21 -2.28 -10.05
C MET A 133 -12.69 -3.69 -9.66
N HIS A 134 -12.05 -4.71 -10.22
CA HIS A 134 -12.05 -6.01 -9.56
C HIS A 134 -11.24 -5.90 -8.27
N ALA A 135 -11.68 -6.54 -7.19
CA ALA A 135 -10.95 -6.49 -5.92
C ALA A 135 -11.05 -7.77 -5.11
N VAL A 136 -9.92 -8.15 -4.51
CA VAL A 136 -9.72 -9.35 -3.70
C VAL A 136 -9.21 -8.94 -2.32
N GLN A 137 -9.76 -9.55 -1.28
CA GLN A 137 -9.19 -9.41 0.06
C GLN A 137 -7.98 -10.34 0.21
N TYR A 138 -6.85 -9.79 0.67
CA TYR A 138 -5.68 -10.57 1.04
C TYR A 138 -5.88 -11.22 2.40
N LEU A 139 -5.97 -12.56 2.41
CA LEU A 139 -6.04 -13.34 3.65
C LEU A 139 -4.78 -14.18 3.85
N SER A 140 -4.27 -14.77 2.78
CA SER A 140 -3.02 -15.53 2.80
C SER A 140 -2.39 -15.64 1.41
N PRO A 141 -1.08 -15.94 1.31
CA PRO A 141 -0.42 -16.18 0.03
C PRO A 141 -1.10 -17.26 -0.83
N ASP A 142 -1.55 -18.34 -0.20
CA ASP A 142 -2.18 -19.46 -0.91
C ASP A 142 -3.56 -19.11 -1.44
N GLN A 143 -4.36 -18.35 -0.67
CA GLN A 143 -5.66 -17.85 -1.12
C GLN A 143 -5.50 -16.89 -2.29
N ILE A 144 -4.58 -15.93 -2.23
CA ILE A 144 -4.32 -15.01 -3.34
C ILE A 144 -3.88 -15.74 -4.60
N ARG A 145 -2.96 -16.71 -4.49
CA ARG A 145 -2.53 -17.51 -5.65
C ARG A 145 -3.69 -18.25 -6.29
N ARG A 146 -4.56 -18.87 -5.47
CA ARG A 146 -5.74 -19.57 -5.96
C ARG A 146 -6.70 -18.62 -6.66
N GLU A 147 -7.01 -17.47 -6.07
CA GLU A 147 -7.96 -16.52 -6.67
C GLU A 147 -7.42 -15.89 -7.96
N LEU A 148 -6.14 -15.49 -7.99
CA LEU A 148 -5.51 -14.99 -9.21
C LEU A 148 -5.48 -16.03 -10.34
N LYS A 149 -5.41 -17.32 -10.00
CA LYS A 149 -5.50 -18.43 -10.95
C LYS A 149 -6.93 -18.70 -11.42
N GLU A 150 -7.86 -18.89 -10.49
CA GLU A 150 -9.20 -19.41 -10.79
C GLU A 150 -10.18 -18.33 -11.25
N GLN A 151 -10.10 -17.13 -10.67
CA GLN A 151 -11.05 -16.05 -10.96
C GLN A 151 -10.56 -15.12 -12.08
N PHE A 152 -9.26 -14.85 -12.12
CA PHE A 152 -8.69 -13.87 -13.05
C PHE A 152 -7.83 -14.50 -14.15
N ASN A 153 -7.52 -15.80 -14.07
CA ASN A 153 -6.66 -16.52 -15.02
C ASN A 153 -5.30 -15.83 -15.25
N LEU A 154 -4.75 -15.20 -14.21
CA LEU A 154 -3.48 -14.45 -14.23
C LEU A 154 -2.26 -15.33 -13.92
N LEU A 155 -2.47 -16.56 -13.46
CA LEU A 155 -1.41 -17.52 -13.17
C LEU A 155 -1.65 -18.82 -13.94
N PRO A 156 -0.58 -19.55 -14.34
CA PRO A 156 -0.72 -20.77 -15.13
C PRO A 156 -1.59 -21.85 -14.48
N GLN A 157 -2.35 -22.55 -15.32
CA GLN A 157 -3.01 -23.81 -14.98
C GLN A 157 -1.94 -24.91 -15.01
N ILE A 158 -1.44 -25.33 -13.84
CA ILE A 158 -0.66 -26.58 -13.69
C ILE A 158 -1.60 -27.76 -13.98
#